data_AF-A0A2W2AWR3-F1
#
_entry.id   AF-A0A2W2AWR3-F1
#
_cell.length_a   1.000
_cell.length_b   1.000
_cell.length_c   1.000
_cell.angle_alpha   90.00
_cell.angle_beta   90.00
_cell.angle_gamma   90.00
#
_symmetry.space_group_name_H-M   'P 1'
#
loop_
_entity.id
_entity.type
_entity.pdbx_description
1 polymer ?
#
loop_
_entity_poly.entity_id
_entity_poly.type
_entity_poly.pdbx_seq_one_letter_code
_entity_poly.pdbx_strand_id
1 'polypeptide(L)'
;MDTFAAAIVALALGALVAIAELVSRYRDDPLRAVWSLPAAAYVTVNAAASAAAFALIRAFDWTFGSSGTQTLVTQVLVAGFGSAALFRSSLFNITAGDQVVGVGPSAVLNVILSAADRAVDRQRAGFRAQNTTLSMAGVSFERSADALAIFCFGAMQNASSEEVKAIDDRISILRDQKYGHLPDQVKSYVLGLALATVVGDKVLHEAATHIKAVTPEPPPADTPGSRIVEALLGGPLPTTELQVRAGVDIASFGSAMQELVGARVVTIRGSGETEQAELAAG
;
A
#
# COMPACT_ATOMS: atom_id res chain seq x y z
N MET A 1 -26.20 43.41 4.42
CA MET A 1 -24.98 42.86 3.79
C MET A 1 -24.84 43.56 2.45
N ASP A 2 -23.69 44.18 2.18
CA ASP A 2 -23.42 44.81 0.88
C ASP A 2 -22.96 43.75 -0.14
N THR A 3 -22.90 44.13 -1.41
CA THR A 3 -22.56 43.21 -2.51
C THR A 3 -21.16 42.64 -2.37
N PHE A 4 -20.23 43.39 -1.80
CA PHE A 4 -18.86 42.95 -1.57
C PHE A 4 -18.80 41.86 -0.49
N ALA A 5 -19.42 42.08 0.67
CA ALA A 5 -19.51 41.07 1.72
C ALA A 5 -20.23 39.80 1.22
N ALA A 6 -21.29 39.96 0.41
CA ALA A 6 -21.99 38.84 -0.21
C ALA A 6 -21.07 38.00 -1.12
N ALA A 7 -20.23 38.66 -1.92
CA ALA A 7 -19.26 37.98 -2.78
C ALA A 7 -18.20 37.22 -1.97
N ILE A 8 -17.73 37.79 -0.85
CA ILE A 8 -16.82 37.09 0.07
C ILE A 8 -17.49 35.85 0.67
N VAL A 9 -18.75 35.94 1.07
CA VAL A 9 -19.48 34.77 1.61
C VAL A 9 -19.65 33.70 0.52
N ALA A 10 -19.97 34.07 -0.72
CA ALA A 10 -20.04 33.10 -1.83
C ALA A 10 -18.69 32.42 -2.07
N LEU A 11 -17.59 33.18 -2.07
CA LEU A 11 -16.23 32.65 -2.18
C LEU A 11 -15.91 31.67 -1.05
N ALA A 12 -16.23 32.04 0.20
CA ALA A 12 -16.02 31.20 1.37
C ALA A 12 -16.83 29.90 1.30
N LEU A 13 -18.08 29.93 0.83
CA LEU A 13 -18.90 28.74 0.63
C LEU A 13 -18.27 27.80 -0.42
N GLY A 14 -17.80 28.32 -1.54
CA GLY A 14 -17.09 27.54 -2.55
C GLY A 14 -15.83 26.86 -2.00
N ALA A 15 -15.04 27.60 -1.23
CA ALA A 15 -13.86 27.06 -0.57
C ALA A 15 -14.21 25.96 0.46
N LEU A 16 -15.24 26.17 1.28
CA LEU A 16 -15.68 25.21 2.28
C LEU A 16 -16.18 23.90 1.66
N VAL A 17 -16.95 23.98 0.57
CA VAL A 17 -17.42 22.79 -0.15
C VAL A 17 -16.24 22.00 -0.73
N ALA A 18 -15.25 22.69 -1.30
CA ALA A 18 -14.05 22.06 -1.83
C ALA A 18 -13.20 21.40 -0.74
N ILE A 19 -13.02 22.06 0.41
CA ILE A 19 -12.30 21.49 1.56
C ILE A 19 -13.03 20.26 2.09
N ALA A 20 -14.35 20.34 2.26
CA ALA A 20 -15.15 19.20 2.73
C ALA A 20 -15.02 17.99 1.80
N GLU A 21 -14.98 18.23 0.48
CA GLU A 21 -14.75 17.18 -0.51
C GLU A 21 -13.35 16.56 -0.38
N LEU A 22 -12.29 17.38 -0.27
CA LEU A 22 -10.92 16.90 -0.08
C LEU A 22 -10.79 16.08 1.20
N VAL A 23 -11.33 16.56 2.32
CA VAL A 23 -11.32 15.83 3.61
C VAL A 23 -12.04 14.50 3.49
N SER A 24 -13.17 14.46 2.77
CA SER A 24 -13.91 13.20 2.56
C SER A 24 -13.16 12.19 1.69
N ARG A 25 -12.32 12.67 0.76
CA ARG A 25 -11.52 11.87 -0.19
C ARG A 25 -10.27 11.27 0.47
N TYR A 26 -9.61 12.01 1.35
CA TYR A 26 -8.34 11.61 1.98
C TYR A 26 -8.51 11.29 3.48
N ARG A 27 -9.35 10.30 3.81
CA ARG A 27 -9.73 9.97 5.19
C ARG A 27 -8.55 9.61 6.10
N ASP A 28 -7.51 8.99 5.55
CA ASP A 28 -6.38 8.48 6.33
C ASP A 28 -5.30 9.53 6.66
N ASP A 29 -5.25 10.65 5.93
CA ASP A 29 -4.36 11.80 6.23
C ASP A 29 -4.95 13.12 5.67
N PRO A 30 -6.11 13.57 6.20
CA PRO A 30 -6.86 14.68 5.62
C PRO A 30 -6.11 16.02 5.74
N LEU A 31 -5.32 16.17 6.80
CA LEU A 31 -4.55 17.39 7.03
C LEU A 31 -3.42 17.52 6.03
N ARG A 32 -2.62 16.50 5.74
CA ARG A 32 -1.54 16.66 4.76
C ARG A 32 -2.06 16.79 3.33
N ALA A 33 -3.19 16.16 3.02
CA ALA A 33 -3.78 16.23 1.69
C ALA A 33 -4.27 17.63 1.31
N VAL A 34 -4.88 18.37 2.25
CA VAL A 34 -5.42 19.72 2.02
C VAL A 34 -4.31 20.77 1.79
N TRP A 35 -3.08 20.53 2.26
CA TRP A 35 -1.97 21.49 2.17
C TRP A 35 -1.08 21.30 0.93
N SER A 36 -1.44 20.39 0.02
CA SER A 36 -0.73 20.21 -1.24
C SER A 36 -1.03 21.34 -2.23
N LEU A 37 -0.08 21.68 -3.11
CA LEU A 37 -0.29 22.70 -4.16
C LEU A 37 -1.52 22.39 -5.06
N PRO A 38 -1.76 21.14 -5.50
CA PRO A 38 -2.97 20.82 -6.26
C PRO A 38 -4.26 20.96 -5.43
N ALA A 39 -4.23 20.65 -4.12
CA ALA A 39 -5.37 20.89 -3.24
C ALA A 39 -5.66 22.39 -3.07
N ALA A 40 -4.62 23.23 -2.94
CA ALA A 40 -4.78 24.67 -2.95
C ALA A 40 -5.42 25.16 -4.26
N ALA A 41 -4.92 24.70 -5.41
CA ALA A 41 -5.50 25.02 -6.71
C ALA A 41 -6.97 24.57 -6.81
N TYR A 42 -7.30 23.39 -6.30
CA TYR A 42 -8.68 22.89 -6.23
C TYR A 42 -9.60 23.82 -5.45
N VAL A 43 -9.19 24.22 -4.24
CA VAL A 43 -9.95 25.14 -3.39
C VAL A 43 -10.09 26.50 -4.06
N THR A 44 -9.02 27.03 -4.66
CA THR A 44 -9.04 28.32 -5.36
C THR A 44 -10.01 28.32 -6.55
N VAL A 45 -9.99 27.27 -7.38
CA VAL A 45 -10.90 27.17 -8.54
C VAL A 45 -12.36 27.13 -8.09
N ASN A 46 -12.68 26.37 -7.05
CA ASN A 46 -14.05 26.31 -6.51
C ASN A 46 -14.50 27.65 -5.92
N ALA A 47 -13.65 28.28 -5.11
CA ALA A 47 -13.94 29.58 -4.51
C ALA A 47 -14.15 30.67 -5.58
N ALA A 48 -13.29 30.70 -6.61
CA ALA A 48 -13.40 31.62 -7.73
C ALA A 48 -14.67 31.37 -8.56
N ALA A 49 -15.07 30.12 -8.76
CA ALA A 49 -16.29 29.80 -9.49
C ALA A 49 -17.55 30.20 -8.72
N SER A 50 -17.58 30.05 -7.39
CA SER A 50 -18.69 30.56 -6.58
C SER A 50 -18.79 32.09 -6.65
N ALA A 51 -17.66 32.80 -6.61
CA ALA A 51 -17.64 34.25 -6.79
C ALA A 51 -18.09 34.67 -8.21
N ALA A 52 -17.65 33.96 -9.25
CA ALA A 52 -18.07 34.20 -10.63
C ALA A 52 -19.57 33.93 -10.82
N ALA A 53 -20.10 32.84 -10.26
CA ALA A 53 -21.52 32.54 -10.27
C ALA A 53 -22.33 33.64 -9.58
N PHE A 54 -21.86 34.15 -8.44
CA PHE A 54 -22.49 35.29 -7.77
C PHE A 54 -22.47 36.55 -8.63
N ALA A 55 -21.34 36.87 -9.27
CA ALA A 55 -21.23 38.01 -10.17
C ALA A 55 -22.22 37.91 -11.36
N LEU A 56 -22.37 36.73 -11.97
CA LEU A 56 -23.34 36.49 -13.03
C LEU A 56 -24.78 36.64 -12.53
N ILE A 57 -25.12 36.04 -11.38
CA ILE A 57 -26.43 36.17 -10.74
C ILE A 57 -26.80 37.65 -10.53
N ARG A 58 -25.82 38.47 -10.11
CA ARG A 58 -26.00 39.92 -9.93
C ARG A 58 -26.13 40.65 -11.26
N ALA A 59 -25.34 40.29 -12.27
CA ALA A 59 -25.36 40.94 -13.58
C ALA A 59 -26.66 40.69 -14.36
N PHE A 60 -27.30 39.54 -14.14
CA PHE A 60 -28.57 39.16 -14.78
C PHE A 60 -29.80 39.41 -13.90
N ASP A 61 -29.63 40.04 -12.73
CA ASP A 61 -30.71 40.32 -11.78
C ASP A 61 -31.54 39.07 -11.39
N TRP A 62 -30.91 37.90 -11.28
CA TRP A 62 -31.60 36.67 -10.92
C TRP A 62 -32.01 36.68 -9.46
N THR A 63 -33.32 36.77 -9.19
CA THR A 63 -33.86 36.85 -7.82
C THR A 63 -34.29 35.51 -7.24
N PHE A 64 -34.38 34.46 -8.07
CA PHE A 64 -34.84 33.12 -7.65
C PHE A 64 -36.17 33.14 -6.88
N GLY A 65 -37.09 34.03 -7.26
CA GLY A 65 -38.42 34.15 -6.62
C GLY A 65 -38.41 34.78 -5.23
N SER A 66 -37.27 35.26 -4.75
CA SER A 66 -37.15 35.91 -3.45
C SER A 66 -37.20 37.43 -3.57
N SER A 67 -37.65 38.12 -2.51
CA SER A 67 -37.74 39.59 -2.46
C SER A 67 -37.09 40.17 -1.21
N GLY A 68 -36.70 41.45 -1.28
CA GLY A 68 -36.09 42.18 -0.18
C GLY A 68 -34.74 41.63 0.26
N THR A 69 -34.46 41.66 1.56
CA THR A 69 -33.17 41.24 2.14
C THR A 69 -32.85 39.76 1.91
N GLN A 70 -33.88 38.92 1.70
CA GLN A 70 -33.71 37.49 1.45
C GLN A 70 -33.08 37.21 0.09
N THR A 71 -33.23 38.12 -0.88
CA THR A 71 -32.67 37.95 -2.23
C THR A 71 -31.17 37.78 -2.23
N LEU A 72 -30.46 38.63 -1.48
CA LEU A 72 -29.01 38.55 -1.43
C LEU A 72 -28.53 37.23 -0.79
N VAL A 73 -29.22 36.75 0.25
CA VAL A 73 -28.89 35.48 0.91
C VAL A 73 -29.10 34.32 -0.05
N THR A 74 -30.25 34.27 -0.73
CA THR A 74 -30.54 33.24 -1.74
C THR A 74 -29.52 33.24 -2.86
N GLN A 75 -29.17 34.42 -3.40
CA GLN A 75 -28.16 34.57 -4.44
C GLN A 75 -26.79 34.02 -4.02
N VAL A 76 -26.36 34.29 -2.78
CA VAL A 76 -25.09 33.77 -2.24
C VAL A 76 -25.12 32.25 -2.07
N LEU A 77 -26.22 31.69 -1.54
CA LEU A 77 -26.37 30.25 -1.36
C LEU A 77 -26.39 29.51 -2.72
N VAL A 78 -27.17 30.03 -3.68
CA VAL A 78 -27.23 29.48 -5.04
C VAL A 78 -25.88 29.58 -5.74
N ALA A 79 -25.15 30.68 -5.59
CA ALA A 79 -23.81 30.80 -6.15
C ALA A 79 -22.82 29.78 -5.55
N GLY A 80 -22.77 29.68 -4.22
CA GLY A 80 -21.88 28.77 -3.51
C GLY A 80 -22.15 27.31 -3.83
N PHE A 81 -23.37 26.83 -3.59
CA PHE A 81 -23.72 25.43 -3.80
C PHE A 81 -23.97 25.08 -5.27
N GLY A 82 -24.53 26.01 -6.06
CA GLY A 82 -24.83 25.79 -7.47
C GLY A 82 -23.57 25.69 -8.34
N SER A 83 -22.52 26.46 -8.04
CA SER A 83 -21.23 26.30 -8.72
C SER A 83 -20.60 24.92 -8.47
N ALA A 84 -20.65 24.44 -7.23
CA ALA A 84 -20.21 23.09 -6.89
C ALA A 84 -21.05 22.00 -7.58
N ALA A 85 -22.37 22.17 -7.61
CA ALA A 85 -23.27 21.24 -8.31
C ALA A 85 -23.00 21.20 -9.83
N LEU A 86 -22.77 22.37 -10.45
CA LEU A 86 -22.41 22.48 -11.86
C LEU A 86 -21.10 21.74 -12.15
N PHE A 87 -20.06 21.99 -11.35
CA PHE A 87 -18.78 21.30 -11.56
C PHE A 87 -18.84 19.81 -11.28
N ARG A 88 -19.74 19.33 -10.41
CA ARG A 88 -19.92 17.88 -10.20
C ARG A 88 -20.77 17.21 -11.27
N SER A 89 -21.40 17.98 -12.16
CA SER A 89 -22.18 17.42 -13.25
C SER A 89 -21.29 16.77 -14.32
N SER A 90 -21.77 15.65 -14.85
CA SER A 90 -21.26 15.03 -16.07
C SER A 90 -22.34 15.22 -17.14
N LEU A 91 -21.96 15.73 -18.31
CA LEU A 91 -22.90 15.94 -19.42
C LEU A 91 -23.05 14.65 -20.23
N PHE A 92 -21.96 13.90 -20.38
CA PHE A 92 -21.92 12.62 -21.07
C PHE A 92 -20.93 11.70 -20.36
N ASN A 93 -21.20 10.40 -20.32
CA ASN A 93 -20.24 9.42 -19.82
C ASN A 93 -19.69 8.62 -21.01
N ILE A 94 -18.38 8.58 -21.17
CA ILE A 94 -17.72 7.78 -22.20
C ILE A 94 -17.01 6.63 -21.50
N THR A 95 -17.25 5.40 -21.97
CA THR A 95 -16.50 4.23 -21.51
C THR A 95 -15.23 4.10 -22.35
N ALA A 96 -14.07 4.17 -21.70
CA ALA A 96 -12.76 3.97 -22.32
C ALA A 96 -12.06 2.79 -21.62
N GLY A 97 -12.03 1.62 -22.28
CA GLY A 97 -11.63 0.36 -21.63
C GLY A 97 -12.66 -0.06 -20.58
N ASP A 98 -12.20 -0.37 -19.36
CA ASP A 98 -13.06 -0.72 -18.22
C ASP A 98 -13.44 0.49 -17.34
N GLN A 99 -13.12 1.72 -17.77
CA GLN A 99 -13.40 2.93 -17.00
C GLN A 99 -14.46 3.81 -17.66
N VAL A 100 -15.45 4.21 -16.87
CA VAL A 100 -16.45 5.21 -17.26
C VAL A 100 -15.93 6.60 -16.90
N VAL A 101 -15.67 7.43 -17.92
CA VAL A 101 -15.15 8.80 -17.77
C VAL A 101 -16.28 9.79 -18.07
N GLY A 102 -16.61 10.62 -17.07
CA GLY A 102 -17.52 11.74 -17.26
C GLY A 102 -16.88 12.86 -18.08
N VAL A 103 -17.52 13.24 -19.18
CA VAL A 103 -17.22 14.40 -20.01
C VAL A 103 -18.17 15.52 -19.62
N GLY A 104 -17.60 16.62 -19.13
CA GLY A 104 -18.35 17.77 -18.66
C GLY A 104 -17.51 18.68 -17.77
N PRO A 105 -18.14 19.63 -17.07
CA PRO A 105 -17.45 20.53 -16.14
C PRO A 105 -16.61 19.81 -15.08
N SER A 106 -17.03 18.60 -14.68
CA SER A 106 -16.30 17.73 -13.75
C SER A 106 -14.92 17.30 -14.24
N ALA A 107 -14.69 17.22 -15.55
CA ALA A 107 -13.40 16.84 -16.11
C ALA A 107 -12.28 17.80 -15.68
N VAL A 108 -12.58 19.11 -15.60
CA VAL A 108 -11.61 20.14 -15.17
C VAL A 108 -11.16 19.90 -13.74
N LEU A 109 -12.12 19.67 -12.83
CA LEU A 109 -11.83 19.38 -11.42
C LEU A 109 -11.11 18.03 -11.25
N ASN A 110 -11.49 17.02 -12.04
CA ASN A 110 -10.87 15.69 -11.99
C ASN A 110 -9.38 15.72 -12.35
N VAL A 111 -8.96 16.58 -13.29
CA VAL A 111 -7.52 16.74 -13.61
C VAL A 111 -6.75 17.26 -12.40
N ILE A 112 -7.29 18.27 -11.71
CA ILE A 112 -6.68 18.86 -10.51
C ILE A 112 -6.65 17.84 -9.38
N LEU A 113 -7.77 17.14 -9.14
CA LEU A 113 -7.89 16.10 -8.12
C LEU A 113 -6.94 14.94 -8.38
N SER A 114 -6.78 14.49 -9.63
CA SER A 114 -5.80 13.47 -10.00
C SER A 114 -4.35 13.93 -9.74
N ALA A 115 -4.06 15.22 -9.93
CA ALA A 115 -2.76 15.78 -9.56
C ALA A 115 -2.57 15.84 -8.03
N ALA A 116 -3.63 16.12 -7.27
CA ALA A 116 -3.63 16.07 -5.80
C ALA A 116 -3.39 14.64 -5.30
N ASP A 117 -4.10 13.65 -5.85
CA ASP A 117 -3.91 12.23 -5.56
C ASP A 117 -2.43 11.84 -5.75
N ARG A 118 -1.84 12.16 -6.90
CA ARG A 118 -0.42 11.89 -7.18
C ARG A 118 0.55 12.63 -6.26
N ALA A 119 0.19 13.81 -5.76
CA ALA A 119 1.04 14.56 -4.83
C ALA A 119 1.00 13.92 -3.43
N VAL A 120 -0.19 13.55 -2.96
CA VAL A 120 -0.40 12.81 -1.70
C VAL A 120 0.30 11.46 -1.76
N ASP A 121 0.15 10.71 -2.86
CA ASP A 121 0.80 9.41 -3.04
C ASP A 121 2.33 9.52 -2.99
N ARG A 122 2.91 10.52 -3.66
CA ARG A 122 4.36 10.76 -3.61
C ARG A 122 4.85 11.08 -2.20
N GLN A 123 4.09 11.87 -1.46
CA GLN A 123 4.42 12.19 -0.06
C GLN A 123 4.32 10.94 0.84
N ARG A 124 3.27 10.12 0.65
CA ARG A 124 3.04 8.90 1.44
C ARG A 124 3.99 7.77 1.08
N ALA A 125 4.48 7.72 -0.16
CA ALA A 125 5.34 6.64 -0.63
C ALA A 125 6.59 6.44 0.24
N GLY A 126 7.22 7.53 0.70
CA GLY A 126 8.39 7.46 1.59
C GLY A 126 8.07 6.79 2.93
N PHE A 127 7.00 7.24 3.60
CA PHE A 127 6.56 6.68 4.89
C PHE A 127 6.13 5.22 4.76
N ARG A 128 5.38 4.89 3.70
CA ARG A 128 4.97 3.51 3.39
C ARG A 128 6.16 2.60 3.15
N ALA A 129 7.13 3.05 2.35
CA ALA A 129 8.34 2.29 2.09
C ALA A 129 9.11 2.04 3.39
N GLN A 130 9.32 3.07 4.20
CA GLN A 130 10.03 2.97 5.48
C GLN A 130 9.34 2.00 6.44
N ASN A 131 8.04 2.17 6.70
CA ASN A 131 7.28 1.30 7.60
C ASN A 131 7.30 -0.16 7.12
N THR A 132 7.09 -0.37 5.82
CA THR A 132 7.10 -1.71 5.24
C THR A 132 8.47 -2.35 5.40
N THR A 133 9.56 -1.63 5.10
CA THR A 133 10.91 -2.17 5.23
C THR A 133 11.26 -2.56 6.67
N LEU A 134 10.77 -1.80 7.65
CA LEU A 134 10.95 -2.12 9.07
C LEU A 134 10.15 -3.36 9.47
N SER A 135 8.87 -3.43 9.09
CA SER A 135 8.00 -4.57 9.41
C SER A 135 8.46 -5.87 8.75
N MET A 136 8.96 -5.79 7.51
CA MET A 136 9.35 -6.96 6.72
C MET A 136 10.83 -7.33 6.88
N ALA A 137 11.57 -6.67 7.77
CA ALA A 137 13.00 -6.91 7.95
C ALA A 137 13.29 -8.35 8.40
N GLY A 138 14.03 -9.10 7.59
CA GLY A 138 14.37 -10.50 7.86
C GLY A 138 13.22 -11.48 7.64
N VAL A 139 12.13 -11.07 6.97
CA VAL A 139 11.13 -11.99 6.45
C VAL A 139 11.59 -12.48 5.08
N SER A 140 11.73 -13.81 4.93
CA SER A 140 12.15 -14.41 3.66
C SER A 140 10.97 -14.55 2.71
N PHE A 141 11.06 -14.01 1.51
CA PHE A 141 9.98 -14.13 0.54
C PHE A 141 9.81 -15.59 0.10
N GLU A 142 10.89 -16.28 -0.27
CA GLU A 142 10.83 -17.66 -0.77
C GLU A 142 10.19 -18.63 0.23
N ARG A 143 10.32 -18.38 1.54
CA ARG A 143 9.84 -19.30 2.58
C ARG A 143 8.53 -18.86 3.23
N SER A 144 8.25 -17.56 3.22
CA SER A 144 7.20 -16.99 4.05
C SER A 144 6.09 -16.31 3.25
N ALA A 145 6.22 -16.12 1.94
CA ALA A 145 5.25 -15.37 1.13
C ALA A 145 3.81 -15.87 1.27
N ASP A 146 3.57 -17.17 1.03
CA ASP A 146 2.21 -17.73 1.10
C ASP A 146 1.68 -17.73 2.53
N ALA A 147 2.51 -18.16 3.49
CA ALA A 147 2.12 -18.22 4.90
C ALA A 147 1.77 -16.84 5.46
N LEU A 148 2.53 -15.80 5.07
CA LEU A 148 2.27 -14.43 5.44
C LEU A 148 0.97 -13.92 4.83
N ALA A 149 0.74 -14.14 3.53
CA ALA A 149 -0.52 -13.76 2.86
C ALA A 149 -1.72 -14.42 3.53
N ILE A 150 -1.66 -15.74 3.76
CA ILE A 150 -2.72 -16.51 4.43
C ILE A 150 -2.98 -15.97 5.84
N PHE A 151 -1.93 -15.71 6.62
CA PHE A 151 -2.07 -15.17 7.97
C PHE A 151 -2.69 -13.77 7.96
N CYS A 152 -2.22 -12.89 7.07
CA CYS A 152 -2.76 -11.55 6.89
C CYS A 152 -4.25 -11.58 6.55
N PHE A 153 -4.68 -12.42 5.59
CA PHE A 153 -6.10 -12.53 5.23
C PHE A 153 -6.94 -13.21 6.31
N GLY A 154 -6.39 -14.20 7.01
CA GLY A 154 -7.06 -14.84 8.14
C GLY A 154 -7.30 -13.89 9.33
N ALA A 155 -6.47 -12.86 9.47
CA ALA A 155 -6.67 -11.81 10.47
C ALA A 155 -7.74 -10.77 10.06
N MET A 156 -8.14 -10.74 8.79
CA MET A 156 -9.14 -9.80 8.27
C MET A 156 -10.55 -10.39 8.36
N GLN A 157 -11.54 -9.56 8.67
CA GLN A 157 -12.95 -9.98 8.72
C GLN A 157 -13.65 -9.92 7.36
N ASN A 158 -13.15 -9.12 6.41
CA ASN A 158 -13.85 -8.80 5.15
C ASN A 158 -12.89 -8.64 3.94
N ALA A 159 -11.85 -9.48 3.80
CA ALA A 159 -11.02 -9.43 2.59
C ALA A 159 -11.82 -9.89 1.36
N SER A 160 -11.80 -9.11 0.28
CA SER A 160 -12.53 -9.45 -0.95
C SER A 160 -11.79 -10.52 -1.76
N SER A 161 -12.51 -11.28 -2.58
CA SER A 161 -11.89 -12.26 -3.49
C SER A 161 -10.98 -11.60 -4.53
N GLU A 162 -11.28 -10.37 -4.93
CA GLU A 162 -10.39 -9.59 -5.81
C GLU A 162 -9.09 -9.21 -5.10
N GLU A 163 -9.14 -8.80 -3.83
CA GLU A 163 -7.94 -8.45 -3.05
C GLU A 163 -7.03 -9.66 -2.83
N VAL A 164 -7.62 -10.81 -2.47
CA VAL A 164 -6.87 -12.07 -2.31
C VAL A 164 -6.18 -12.45 -3.61
N LYS A 165 -6.92 -12.47 -4.72
CA LYS A 165 -6.37 -12.79 -6.03
C LYS A 165 -5.26 -11.83 -6.46
N ALA A 166 -5.41 -10.53 -6.19
CA ALA A 166 -4.39 -9.54 -6.54
C ALA A 166 -3.06 -9.79 -5.80
N ILE A 167 -3.11 -10.27 -4.55
CA ILE A 167 -1.91 -10.67 -3.80
C ILE A 167 -1.33 -11.98 -4.33
N ASP A 168 -2.16 -12.99 -4.63
CA ASP A 168 -1.69 -14.25 -5.22
C ASP A 168 -0.99 -14.04 -6.58
N ASP A 169 -1.57 -13.20 -7.43
CA ASP A 169 -0.97 -12.80 -8.70
C ASP A 169 0.37 -12.08 -8.46
N ARG A 170 0.46 -11.24 -7.42
CA ARG A 170 1.69 -10.53 -7.05
C ARG A 170 2.78 -11.48 -6.58
N ILE A 171 2.45 -12.48 -5.75
CA ILE A 171 3.39 -13.52 -5.31
C ILE A 171 3.89 -14.30 -6.53
N SER A 172 2.98 -14.71 -7.42
CA SER A 172 3.32 -15.42 -8.65
C SER A 172 4.26 -14.62 -9.55
N ILE A 173 4.00 -13.32 -9.73
CA ILE A 173 4.88 -12.41 -10.46
C ILE A 173 6.27 -12.34 -9.81
N LEU A 174 6.36 -12.23 -8.49
CA LEU A 174 7.65 -12.13 -7.79
C LEU A 174 8.46 -13.45 -7.80
N ARG A 175 7.78 -14.59 -7.97
CA ARG A 175 8.39 -15.91 -8.18
C ARG A 175 8.85 -16.15 -9.61
N ASP A 176 8.30 -15.43 -10.59
CA ASP A 176 8.65 -15.59 -11.99
C ASP A 176 10.17 -15.43 -12.22
N GLN A 177 10.73 -16.26 -13.12
CA GLN A 177 12.16 -16.29 -13.42
C GLN A 177 12.69 -14.91 -13.84
N LYS A 178 11.86 -14.07 -14.48
CA LYS A 178 12.18 -12.68 -14.83
C LYS A 178 12.67 -11.88 -13.62
N TYR A 179 12.15 -12.16 -12.43
CA TYR A 179 12.51 -11.50 -11.17
C TYR A 179 13.39 -12.36 -10.26
N GLY A 180 13.87 -13.52 -10.74
CA GLY A 180 14.74 -14.42 -9.97
C GLY A 180 16.08 -13.79 -9.57
N HIS A 181 16.52 -12.75 -10.29
CA HIS A 181 17.73 -11.99 -9.96
C HIS A 181 17.55 -10.99 -8.81
N LEU A 182 16.31 -10.72 -8.38
CA LEU A 182 16.05 -9.82 -7.26
C LEU A 182 16.40 -10.52 -5.93
N PRO A 183 17.08 -9.82 -5.00
CA PRO A 183 17.30 -10.35 -3.66
C PRO A 183 15.98 -10.72 -2.97
N ASP A 184 15.98 -11.83 -2.22
CA ASP A 184 14.81 -12.34 -1.50
C ASP A 184 14.16 -11.26 -0.61
N GLN A 185 14.99 -10.50 0.11
CA GLN A 185 14.54 -9.40 0.96
C GLN A 185 13.85 -8.27 0.16
N VAL A 186 14.27 -8.02 -1.09
CA VAL A 186 13.60 -7.03 -1.95
C VAL A 186 12.22 -7.53 -2.38
N LYS A 187 12.10 -8.81 -2.75
CA LYS A 187 10.80 -9.43 -3.05
C LYS A 187 9.87 -9.35 -1.83
N SER A 188 10.41 -9.59 -0.64
CA SER A 188 9.71 -9.49 0.64
C SER A 188 9.18 -8.07 0.88
N TYR A 189 9.98 -7.03 0.65
CA TYR A 189 9.53 -5.63 0.75
C TYR A 189 8.43 -5.30 -0.26
N VAL A 190 8.53 -5.78 -1.50
CA VAL A 190 7.51 -5.54 -2.53
C VAL A 190 6.20 -6.25 -2.20
N LEU A 191 6.25 -7.47 -1.66
CA LEU A 191 5.08 -8.17 -1.15
C LEU A 191 4.46 -7.43 0.03
N GLY A 192 5.28 -6.98 0.99
CA GLY A 192 4.83 -6.20 2.13
C GLY A 192 4.10 -4.91 1.72
N LEU A 193 4.57 -4.20 0.69
CA LEU A 193 3.90 -3.00 0.18
C LEU A 193 2.50 -3.32 -0.38
N ALA A 194 2.35 -4.48 -1.03
CA ALA A 194 1.08 -4.94 -1.55
C ALA A 194 0.13 -5.33 -0.41
N LEU A 195 0.60 -6.14 0.54
CA LEU A 195 -0.17 -6.56 1.71
C LEU A 195 -0.62 -5.37 2.58
N ALA A 196 0.26 -4.41 2.85
CA ALA A 196 -0.06 -3.20 3.62
C ALA A 196 -1.20 -2.38 2.98
N THR A 197 -1.41 -2.50 1.67
CA THR A 197 -2.53 -1.81 0.97
C THR A 197 -3.88 -2.43 1.33
N VAL A 198 -3.90 -3.72 1.68
CA VAL A 198 -5.12 -4.46 2.02
C VAL A 198 -5.34 -4.50 3.54
N VAL A 199 -4.32 -4.89 4.30
CA VAL A 199 -4.45 -5.13 5.75
C VAL A 199 -3.99 -3.97 6.63
N GLY A 200 -3.31 -2.98 6.05
CA GLY A 200 -2.72 -1.86 6.78
C GLY A 200 -1.41 -2.18 7.50
N ASP A 201 -0.65 -1.13 7.84
CA ASP A 201 0.71 -1.25 8.39
C ASP A 201 0.78 -2.04 9.70
N LYS A 202 -0.22 -1.90 10.58
CA LYS A 202 -0.24 -2.58 11.89
C LYS A 202 -0.41 -4.08 11.76
N VAL A 203 -1.38 -4.52 10.97
CA VAL A 203 -1.65 -5.96 10.77
C VAL A 203 -0.47 -6.60 10.06
N LEU A 204 0.12 -5.93 9.07
CA LEU A 204 1.33 -6.41 8.42
C LEU A 204 2.49 -6.59 9.41
N HIS A 205 2.71 -5.61 10.29
CA HIS A 205 3.77 -5.67 11.29
C HIS A 205 3.64 -6.88 12.23
N GLU A 206 2.45 -7.08 12.79
CA GLU A 206 2.17 -8.20 13.68
C GLU A 206 2.31 -9.54 12.94
N ALA A 207 1.75 -9.64 11.72
CA ALA A 207 1.84 -10.85 10.90
C ALA A 207 3.30 -11.18 10.54
N ALA A 208 4.08 -10.21 10.10
CA ALA A 208 5.50 -10.39 9.78
C ALA A 208 6.31 -10.85 10.99
N THR A 209 6.03 -10.29 12.17
CA THR A 209 6.68 -10.69 13.43
C THR A 209 6.40 -12.16 13.77
N HIS A 210 5.13 -12.57 13.69
CA HIS A 210 4.74 -13.96 13.96
C HIS A 210 5.33 -14.95 12.95
N ILE A 211 5.27 -14.60 11.67
CA ILE A 211 5.79 -15.46 10.59
C ILE A 211 7.29 -15.61 10.70
N LYS A 212 8.03 -14.53 10.97
CA LYS A 212 9.48 -14.58 11.17
C LYS A 212 9.87 -15.52 12.32
N ALA A 213 9.09 -15.54 13.40
CA ALA A 213 9.35 -16.44 14.54
C ALA A 213 9.20 -17.93 14.18
N VAL A 214 8.36 -18.27 13.20
CA VAL A 214 8.13 -19.66 12.76
C VAL A 214 8.87 -20.05 11.47
N THR A 215 9.51 -19.08 10.80
CA THR A 215 10.38 -19.29 9.62
C THR A 215 11.77 -18.69 9.85
N PRO A 216 12.58 -19.28 10.76
CA PRO A 216 13.89 -18.74 11.14
C PRO A 216 14.81 -18.59 9.94
N GLU A 217 15.61 -17.53 9.86
CA GLU A 217 16.55 -17.25 8.75
C GLU A 217 17.46 -18.46 8.45
N PRO A 218 17.75 -18.80 7.18
CA PRO A 218 18.74 -19.83 6.92
C PRO A 218 20.11 -19.34 7.44
N PRO A 219 20.97 -20.25 7.94
CA PRO A 219 22.30 -19.86 8.38
C PRO A 219 23.07 -19.19 7.23
N PRO A 220 23.88 -18.15 7.49
CA PRO A 220 24.59 -17.41 6.44
C PRO A 220 25.38 -18.34 5.52
N ALA A 221 25.43 -18.00 4.23
CA ALA A 221 25.94 -18.83 3.12
C ALA A 221 27.43 -19.24 3.20
N ASP A 222 28.16 -18.82 4.23
CA ASP A 222 29.55 -19.24 4.48
C ASP A 222 29.77 -19.72 5.93
N THR A 223 28.69 -20.11 6.59
CA THR A 223 28.79 -20.76 7.91
C THR A 223 29.12 -22.24 7.75
N PRO A 224 29.76 -22.84 8.76
CA PRO A 224 29.86 -24.29 8.89
C PRO A 224 28.55 -25.03 8.58
N GLY A 225 27.41 -24.52 9.05
CA GLY A 225 26.09 -25.11 8.80
C GLY A 225 25.67 -25.08 7.32
N SER A 226 25.90 -23.96 6.61
CA SER A 226 25.57 -23.85 5.19
C SER A 226 26.38 -24.84 4.31
N ARG A 227 27.67 -25.03 4.62
CA ARG A 227 28.54 -25.99 3.91
C ARG A 227 28.14 -27.44 4.17
N ILE A 228 27.63 -27.74 5.37
CA ILE A 228 27.06 -29.05 5.70
C ILE A 228 25.79 -29.31 4.91
N VAL A 229 24.88 -28.33 4.84
CA VAL A 229 23.64 -28.43 4.06
C VAL A 229 23.96 -28.63 2.57
N GLU A 230 24.92 -27.86 2.03
CA GLU A 230 25.37 -27.98 0.63
C GLU A 230 25.94 -29.39 0.33
N ALA A 231 26.75 -29.95 1.24
CA ALA A 231 27.28 -31.29 1.08
C ALA A 231 26.18 -32.37 1.04
N LEU A 232 25.08 -32.19 1.77
CA LEU A 232 23.94 -33.11 1.82
C LEU A 232 22.97 -32.98 0.64
N LEU A 233 23.06 -31.93 -0.19
CA LEU A 233 22.27 -31.82 -1.43
C LEU A 233 22.55 -32.98 -2.41
N GLY A 234 23.72 -33.63 -2.27
CA GLY A 234 24.09 -34.82 -3.03
C GLY A 234 23.49 -36.15 -2.53
N GLY A 235 22.70 -36.13 -1.45
CA GLY A 235 22.11 -37.30 -0.82
C GLY A 235 22.64 -37.58 0.60
N PRO A 236 22.13 -38.63 1.27
CA PRO A 236 22.56 -39.00 2.62
C PRO A 236 24.05 -39.34 2.66
N LEU A 237 24.74 -38.86 3.69
CA LEU A 237 26.18 -39.09 3.88
C LEU A 237 26.47 -39.57 5.30
N PRO A 238 27.43 -40.48 5.49
CA PRO A 238 27.98 -40.77 6.82
C PRO A 238 28.45 -39.48 7.49
N THR A 239 28.18 -39.30 8.79
CA THR A 239 28.59 -38.09 9.54
C THR A 239 30.10 -37.85 9.48
N THR A 240 30.90 -38.92 9.41
CA THR A 240 32.36 -38.88 9.24
C THR A 240 32.81 -38.34 7.87
N GLU A 241 32.09 -38.68 6.80
CA GLU A 241 32.37 -38.17 5.44
C GLU A 241 31.83 -36.76 5.22
N LEU A 242 30.69 -36.46 5.87
CA LEU A 242 30.02 -35.18 5.76
C LEU A 242 30.91 -34.02 6.23
N GLN A 243 31.64 -34.21 7.34
CA GLN A 243 32.57 -33.21 7.84
C GLN A 243 33.65 -32.85 6.80
N VAL A 244 34.27 -33.87 6.20
CA VAL A 244 35.34 -33.71 5.22
C VAL A 244 34.80 -33.05 3.96
N ARG A 245 33.62 -33.48 3.49
CA ARG A 245 32.99 -32.97 2.28
C ARG A 245 32.50 -31.52 2.42
N ALA A 246 32.02 -31.15 3.61
CA ALA A 246 31.66 -29.78 3.95
C ALA A 246 32.88 -28.87 4.17
N GLY A 247 34.09 -29.44 4.29
CA GLY A 247 35.32 -28.68 4.55
C GLY A 247 35.29 -27.94 5.89
N VAL A 248 34.58 -28.46 6.89
CA VAL A 248 34.38 -27.84 8.20
C VAL A 248 35.34 -28.46 9.21
N ASP A 249 35.98 -27.64 10.04
CA ASP A 249 36.83 -28.15 11.12
C ASP A 249 36.02 -28.88 12.19
N ILE A 250 36.66 -29.80 12.92
CA ILE A 250 35.98 -30.67 13.91
C ILE A 250 35.23 -29.85 14.97
N ALA A 251 35.80 -28.72 15.41
CA ALA A 251 35.24 -27.93 16.49
C ALA A 251 33.95 -27.23 16.06
N SER A 252 33.94 -26.67 14.84
CA SER A 252 32.77 -26.02 14.25
C SER A 252 31.70 -27.01 13.76
N PHE A 253 32.11 -28.22 13.36
CA PHE A 253 31.19 -29.23 12.83
C PHE A 253 30.20 -29.71 13.88
N GLY A 254 30.69 -30.01 15.10
CA GLY A 254 29.83 -30.47 16.19
C GLY A 254 28.74 -29.47 16.57
N SER A 255 29.11 -28.19 16.74
CA SER A 255 28.16 -27.12 17.06
C SER A 255 27.17 -26.88 15.92
N ALA A 256 27.64 -26.88 14.67
CA ALA A 256 26.79 -26.66 13.50
C ALA A 256 25.80 -27.82 13.28
N MET A 257 26.24 -29.07 13.45
CA MET A 257 25.36 -30.24 13.40
C MET A 257 24.31 -30.20 14.51
N GLN A 258 24.69 -29.83 15.73
CA GLN A 258 23.76 -29.72 16.85
C GLN A 258 22.69 -28.63 16.60
N GLU A 259 23.09 -27.50 16.03
CA GLU A 259 22.18 -26.41 15.63
C GLU A 259 21.24 -26.85 14.50
N LEU A 260 21.77 -27.48 13.43
CA LEU A 260 20.99 -27.96 12.30
C LEU A 260 19.99 -29.06 12.67
N VAL A 261 20.38 -29.98 13.57
CA VAL A 261 19.48 -31.01 14.11
C VAL A 261 18.42 -30.38 15.03
N GLY A 262 18.81 -29.44 15.89
CA GLY A 262 17.89 -28.69 16.75
C GLY A 262 16.85 -27.88 15.96
N ALA A 263 17.27 -27.28 14.84
CA ALA A 263 16.44 -26.55 13.90
C ALA A 263 15.64 -27.46 12.94
N ARG A 264 15.78 -28.80 13.04
CA ARG A 264 15.14 -29.80 12.17
C ARG A 264 15.46 -29.64 10.67
N VAL A 265 16.64 -29.11 10.34
CA VAL A 265 17.13 -28.98 8.97
C VAL A 265 17.81 -30.29 8.51
N VAL A 266 18.51 -30.95 9.43
CA VAL A 266 19.20 -32.22 9.20
C VAL A 266 18.66 -33.27 10.16
N THR A 267 18.43 -34.47 9.66
CA THR A 267 18.11 -35.65 10.48
C THR A 267 19.26 -36.64 10.44
N ILE A 268 19.52 -37.26 11.59
CA ILE A 268 20.53 -38.30 11.74
C ILE A 268 19.81 -39.64 11.85
N ARG A 269 20.19 -40.61 11.01
CA ARG A 269 19.70 -42.00 11.05
C ARG A 269 20.84 -42.95 11.34
N GLY A 270 20.55 -44.01 12.11
CA GLY A 270 21.52 -45.05 12.46
C GLY A 270 22.12 -44.86 13.87
N SER A 271 23.07 -45.72 14.23
CA SER A 271 23.79 -45.64 15.50
C SER A 271 25.25 -46.06 15.33
N GLY A 272 26.16 -45.33 15.97
CA GLY A 272 27.60 -45.64 15.93
C GLY A 272 28.17 -45.45 14.52
N GLU A 273 28.87 -46.46 13.99
CA GLU A 273 29.56 -46.37 12.68
C GLU A 273 28.62 -46.32 11.46
N THR A 274 27.30 -46.49 11.68
CA THR A 274 26.27 -46.43 10.61
C THR A 274 25.49 -45.12 10.62
N GLU A 275 25.97 -44.11 11.34
CA GLU A 275 25.31 -42.82 11.47
C GLU A 275 25.38 -42.03 10.15
N GLN A 276 24.22 -41.81 9.53
CA GLN A 276 24.06 -41.03 8.31
C GLN A 276 23.25 -39.78 8.59
N ALA A 277 23.75 -38.66 8.09
CA ALA A 277 23.02 -37.41 8.06
C ALA A 277 22.34 -37.25 6.69
N GLU A 278 21.11 -36.77 6.72
CA GLU A 278 20.31 -36.43 5.53
C GLU A 278 19.53 -35.14 5.79
N LEU A 279 19.17 -34.44 4.72
CA LEU A 279 18.26 -33.29 4.83
C LEU A 279 16.90 -33.79 5.32
N ALA A 280 16.33 -33.09 6.30
CA ALA A 280 14.98 -33.41 6.76
C ALA A 280 14.01 -33.25 5.58
N ALA A 281 13.16 -34.25 5.35
CA ALA A 281 12.05 -34.11 4.41
C ALA A 281 11.10 -33.02 4.95
N GLY A 282 10.94 -31.94 4.19
CA GLY A 282 9.99 -30.87 4.48
C GLY A 282 8.54 -31.32 4.48
#